data_AF-A0A821HWL9-F1
#
_entry.id   AF-A0A821HWL9-F1
#
_cell.length_a   1.000
_cell.length_b   1.000
_cell.length_c   1.000
_cell.angle_alpha   90.00
_cell.angle_beta   90.00
_cell.angle_gamma   90.00
#
_symmetry.space_group_name_H-M   'P 1'
#
loop_
_entity.id
_entity.type
_entity.pdbx_description
1 polymer ?
#
loop_
_entity_poly.entity_id
_entity_poly.type
_entity_poly.pdbx_seq_one_letter_code
_entity_poly.pdbx_strand_id
1 'polypeptide(L)'
;MFYVHVKTINEGQHFGLTDMLFPNQPVLTLVSNECECILLNKSSFIHLASDPFKQSMRRSEIPFPNDTAFYKTYHTNELWKRFSKQVYLDAFGRINQQHPKNIKHSSNINERKHHQQQQQQQQKTILIGAA
;
A
#
# COMPACT_ATOMS: atom_id res chain seq x y z
N MET A 1 2.31 1.20 -2.10
CA MET A 1 0.89 0.80 -2.04
C MET A 1 0.78 -0.60 -2.63
N PHE A 2 0.09 -1.53 -1.96
CA PHE A 2 -0.02 -2.92 -2.42
C PHE A 2 -1.09 -3.04 -3.52
N TYR A 3 -0.92 -4.00 -4.41
CA TYR A 3 -1.90 -4.34 -5.45
C TYR A 3 -2.59 -5.64 -5.07
N VAL A 4 -3.92 -5.64 -5.06
CA VAL A 4 -4.74 -6.82 -4.75
C VAL A 4 -5.33 -7.33 -6.05
N HIS A 5 -5.07 -8.60 -6.36
CA HIS A 5 -5.78 -9.28 -7.45
C HIS A 5 -7.04 -9.94 -6.90
N VAL A 6 -8.19 -9.60 -7.47
CA VAL A 6 -9.49 -10.15 -7.07
C VAL A 6 -9.98 -11.09 -8.15
N LYS A 7 -10.36 -12.31 -7.75
CA LYS A 7 -10.98 -13.32 -8.61
C LYS A 7 -12.28 -13.78 -7.98
N THR A 8 -13.35 -13.83 -8.77
CA THR A 8 -14.65 -14.37 -8.36
C THR A 8 -14.66 -15.88 -8.55
N ILE A 9 -15.21 -16.60 -7.58
CA ILE A 9 -15.40 -18.05 -7.61
C ILE A 9 -16.91 -18.28 -7.63
N ASN A 10 -17.38 -19.05 -8.60
CA ASN A 10 -18.79 -19.38 -8.79
C ASN A 10 -19.10 -20.81 -8.32
N GLU A 11 -20.38 -21.18 -8.32
CA GLU A 11 -20.84 -22.53 -8.02
C GLU A 11 -20.10 -23.57 -8.87
N GLY A 12 -19.71 -24.68 -8.24
CA GLY A 12 -18.94 -25.77 -8.87
C GLY A 12 -17.46 -25.48 -9.10
N GLN A 13 -16.98 -24.27 -8.79
CA GLN A 13 -15.55 -23.94 -8.88
C GLN A 13 -14.82 -24.20 -7.57
N HIS A 14 -13.50 -24.39 -7.67
CA HIS A 14 -12.61 -24.67 -6.55
C HIS A 14 -11.50 -23.63 -6.43
N PHE A 15 -10.84 -23.60 -5.28
CA PHE A 15 -9.71 -22.74 -4.98
C PHE A 15 -8.73 -23.41 -4.00
N GLY A 16 -7.53 -22.86 -3.87
CA GLY A 16 -6.51 -23.36 -2.93
C GLY A 16 -5.75 -24.62 -3.37
N LEU A 17 -6.06 -25.17 -4.56
CA LEU A 17 -5.30 -26.28 -5.16
C LEU A 17 -3.91 -25.86 -5.65
N THR A 18 -3.77 -24.63 -6.13
CA THR A 18 -2.48 -24.08 -6.58
C THR A 18 -1.42 -24.14 -5.47
N ASP A 19 -1.80 -23.84 -4.24
CA ASP A 19 -0.91 -23.92 -3.06
C ASP A 19 -0.44 -25.34 -2.77
N MET A 20 -1.19 -26.35 -3.23
CA MET A 20 -0.85 -27.76 -3.04
C MET A 20 0.08 -28.26 -4.13
N LEU A 21 -0.03 -27.72 -5.34
CA LEU A 21 0.73 -28.15 -6.52
C LEU A 21 2.03 -27.37 -6.69
N PHE A 22 2.06 -26.11 -6.25
CA PHE A 22 3.17 -25.20 -6.49
C PHE A 22 3.64 -24.56 -5.17
N PRO A 23 4.94 -24.62 -4.84
CA PRO A 23 5.46 -23.92 -3.68
C PRO A 23 5.45 -22.39 -3.88
N ASN A 24 5.52 -21.63 -2.78
CA ASN A 24 5.66 -20.16 -2.76
C ASN A 24 4.53 -19.37 -3.47
N GLN A 25 3.28 -19.80 -3.32
CA GLN A 25 2.13 -19.04 -3.80
C GLN A 25 1.88 -17.76 -2.97
N PRO A 26 1.34 -16.69 -3.57
CA PRO A 26 0.98 -15.47 -2.84
C PRO A 26 -0.12 -15.75 -1.80
N VAL A 27 -0.15 -14.94 -0.74
CA VAL A 27 -1.18 -15.05 0.30
C VAL A 27 -2.56 -14.79 -0.30
N LEU A 28 -3.49 -15.72 -0.08
CA LEU A 28 -4.89 -15.65 -0.51
C LEU A 28 -5.79 -15.29 0.68
N THR A 29 -6.81 -14.48 0.43
CA THR A 29 -7.92 -14.26 1.38
C THR A 29 -9.23 -14.51 0.64
N LEU A 30 -10.11 -15.31 1.24
CA LEU A 30 -11.43 -15.60 0.71
C LEU A 30 -12.47 -14.72 1.41
N VAL A 31 -13.34 -14.11 0.62
CA VAL A 31 -14.53 -13.41 1.12
C VAL A 31 -15.74 -14.10 0.50
N SER A 32 -16.52 -14.79 1.33
CA SER A 32 -17.77 -15.41 0.89
C SER A 32 -18.90 -14.40 0.91
N ASN A 33 -19.76 -14.46 -0.11
CA ASN A 33 -21.03 -13.77 -0.14
C ASN A 33 -22.13 -14.82 -0.20
N GLU A 34 -22.61 -15.25 0.97
CA GLU A 34 -23.69 -16.26 1.11
C GLU A 34 -23.42 -17.58 0.34
N CYS A 35 -22.20 -18.10 0.42
CA CYS A 35 -21.85 -19.39 -0.16
C CYS A 35 -21.55 -20.44 0.90
N GLU A 36 -21.97 -21.68 0.62
CA GLU A 36 -21.51 -22.86 1.34
C GLU A 36 -20.32 -23.47 0.61
N CYS A 37 -19.28 -23.86 1.35
CA CYS A 37 -18.08 -24.43 0.79
C CYS A 37 -17.73 -25.74 1.49
N ILE A 38 -17.36 -26.75 0.71
CA ILE A 38 -16.80 -27.98 1.25
C ILE A 38 -15.30 -27.77 1.42
N LEU A 39 -14.83 -27.78 2.67
CA LEU A 39 -13.42 -27.69 2.98
C LEU A 39 -12.81 -29.09 3.06
N LEU A 40 -11.74 -29.33 2.30
CA LEU A 40 -11.00 -30.58 2.33
C LEU A 40 -9.64 -30.37 3.01
N ASN A 41 -9.24 -31.34 3.82
CA ASN A 41 -7.89 -31.38 4.34
C ASN A 41 -6.89 -31.69 3.20
N LYS A 42 -5.91 -30.79 3.02
CA LYS A 42 -4.93 -30.87 1.93
C LYS A 42 -4.10 -32.16 1.96
N SER A 43 -3.59 -32.58 3.12
CA SER A 43 -2.73 -33.76 3.22
C SER A 43 -3.50 -35.06 2.98
N SER A 44 -4.71 -35.16 3.54
CA SER A 44 -5.59 -36.31 3.30
C SER A 44 -6.01 -36.42 1.84
N PHE A 45 -6.36 -35.29 1.21
CA PHE A 45 -6.77 -35.27 -0.20
C PHE A 45 -5.64 -35.73 -1.13
N ILE A 46 -4.40 -35.28 -0.92
CA ILE A 46 -3.25 -35.71 -1.73
C ILE A 46 -2.97 -37.20 -1.54
N HIS A 47 -3.05 -37.69 -0.30
CA HIS A 47 -2.77 -39.09 0.00
C HIS A 47 -3.77 -40.03 -0.67
N LEU A 48 -5.05 -39.64 -0.72
CA LEU A 48 -6.12 -40.44 -1.31
C LEU A 48 -6.30 -40.22 -2.82
N ALA A 49 -5.83 -39.09 -3.34
CA ALA A 49 -5.88 -38.79 -4.77
C ALA A 49 -5.06 -39.79 -5.58
N SER A 50 -5.65 -40.34 -6.63
CA SER A 50 -4.95 -41.20 -7.57
C SER A 50 -3.90 -40.41 -8.35
N ASP A 51 -2.82 -41.08 -8.76
CA ASP A 51 -1.75 -40.41 -9.53
C ASP A 51 -2.22 -39.86 -10.90
N PRO A 52 -3.10 -40.54 -11.65
CA PRO A 52 -3.71 -39.95 -12.84
C PRO A 52 -4.47 -38.65 -12.54
N PHE A 53 -5.19 -38.61 -11.43
CA PHE A 53 -5.93 -37.42 -11.00
C PHE A 53 -4.97 -36.27 -10.62
N LYS A 54 -3.90 -36.56 -9.87
CA LYS A 54 -2.84 -35.58 -9.57
C LYS A 54 -2.20 -35.02 -10.84
N GLN A 55 -1.97 -35.87 -11.84
CA GLN A 55 -1.40 -35.44 -13.11
C GLN A 55 -2.38 -34.58 -13.92
N SER A 56 -3.67 -34.92 -13.91
CA SER A 56 -4.72 -34.10 -14.49
C SER A 56 -4.79 -32.73 -13.82
N MET A 57 -4.77 -32.67 -12.49
CA MET A 57 -4.77 -31.42 -11.74
C MET A 57 -3.57 -30.52 -12.09
N ARG A 58 -2.37 -31.09 -12.22
CA ARG A 58 -1.18 -30.32 -12.66
C ARG A 58 -1.31 -29.73 -14.05
N ARG A 59 -2.16 -30.30 -14.92
CA ARG A 59 -2.40 -29.79 -16.28
C ARG A 59 -3.52 -28.74 -16.29
N SER A 60 -4.52 -28.87 -15.43
CA SER A 60 -5.62 -27.91 -15.32
C SER A 60 -5.23 -26.65 -14.56
N GLU A 61 -4.46 -26.82 -13.49
CA GLU A 61 -3.93 -25.71 -12.72
C GLU A 61 -2.70 -25.13 -13.44
N ILE A 62 -2.91 -24.00 -14.11
CA ILE A 62 -1.86 -23.27 -14.81
C ILE A 62 -1.08 -22.45 -13.77
N PRO A 63 0.19 -22.78 -13.45
CA PRO A 63 0.95 -22.06 -12.43
C PRO A 63 1.32 -20.65 -12.88
N PHE A 64 1.55 -20.47 -14.17
CA PHE A 64 1.97 -19.20 -14.75
C PHE A 64 0.93 -18.74 -15.76
N PRO A 65 0.40 -17.53 -15.63
CA PRO A 65 -0.59 -17.01 -16.58
C PRO A 65 -0.03 -17.08 -18.00
N ASN A 66 -0.89 -17.38 -18.97
CA ASN A 66 -0.52 -17.22 -20.38
C ASN A 66 -0.16 -15.75 -20.66
N ASP A 67 0.58 -15.50 -21.74
CA ASP A 67 1.09 -14.15 -22.07
C ASP A 67 0.00 -13.08 -21.99
N THR A 68 -1.18 -13.35 -22.55
CA THR A 68 -2.32 -12.43 -22.50
C THR A 68 -2.76 -12.10 -21.07
N ALA A 69 -2.92 -13.10 -20.22
CA ALA A 69 -3.30 -12.92 -18.82
C ALA A 69 -2.19 -12.23 -18.02
N PHE A 70 -0.93 -12.52 -18.34
CA PHE A 70 0.24 -11.86 -17.76
C PHE A 70 0.24 -10.37 -18.10
N TYR A 71 0.17 -10.01 -19.40
CA TYR A 71 0.14 -8.63 -19.86
C TYR A 71 -1.03 -7.85 -19.27
N LYS A 72 -2.23 -8.46 -19.20
CA LYS A 72 -3.40 -7.85 -18.58
C LYS A 72 -3.16 -7.54 -17.10
N THR A 73 -2.62 -8.50 -16.35
CA THR A 73 -2.34 -8.34 -14.92
C THR A 73 -1.26 -7.29 -14.67
N TYR A 74 -0.19 -7.32 -15.47
CA TYR A 74 0.90 -6.35 -15.41
C TYR A 74 0.39 -4.93 -15.70
N HIS A 75 -0.34 -4.75 -16.80
CA HIS A 75 -0.87 -3.44 -17.18
C HIS A 75 -1.82 -2.88 -16.10
N THR A 76 -2.67 -3.73 -15.53
CA THR A 76 -3.57 -3.34 -14.43
C THR A 76 -2.79 -2.90 -13.18
N ASN A 77 -1.71 -3.61 -12.86
CA ASN A 77 -0.83 -3.25 -11.73
C ASN A 77 -0.14 -1.89 -11.96
N GLU A 78 0.39 -1.64 -13.17
CA GLU A 78 1.00 -0.35 -13.50
C GLU A 78 0.01 0.82 -13.45
N LEU A 79 -1.21 0.62 -13.96
CA LEU A 79 -2.28 1.60 -13.84
C LEU A 79 -2.62 1.88 -12.37
N TRP A 80 -2.71 0.83 -11.55
CA TRP A 80 -2.95 0.96 -10.11
C TRP A 80 -1.85 1.78 -9.42
N LYS A 81 -0.57 1.52 -9.73
CA LYS A 81 0.55 2.29 -9.16
C LYS A 81 0.45 3.78 -9.50
N ARG A 82 0.14 4.11 -10.75
CA ARG A 82 -0.03 5.50 -11.20
C ARG A 82 -1.18 6.17 -10.48
N PHE A 83 -2.34 5.53 -10.45
CA PHE A 83 -3.53 6.01 -9.75
C PHE A 83 -3.26 6.22 -8.26
N SER A 84 -2.70 5.21 -7.60
CA SER A 84 -2.33 5.24 -6.18
C SER A 84 -1.40 6.39 -5.84
N LYS A 85 -0.39 6.63 -6.68
CA LYS A 85 0.55 7.74 -6.53
C LYS A 85 -0.17 9.09 -6.62
N GLN A 86 -1.07 9.24 -7.59
CA GLN A 86 -1.84 10.48 -7.74
C GLN A 86 -2.74 10.73 -6.54
N VAL A 87 -3.52 9.74 -6.12
CA VAL A 87 -4.38 9.84 -4.94
C VAL A 87 -3.59 10.20 -3.69
N TYR A 88 -2.40 9.61 -3.51
CA TYR A 88 -1.52 9.94 -2.39
C TYR A 88 -1.05 11.39 -2.43
N LEU A 89 -0.58 11.88 -3.59
CA LEU A 89 -0.15 13.27 -3.76
C LEU A 89 -1.30 14.25 -3.51
N ASP A 90 -2.50 13.94 -4.02
CA ASP A 90 -3.69 14.77 -3.82
C ASP A 90 -4.10 14.82 -2.35
N ALA A 91 -4.12 13.68 -1.66
CA ALA A 91 -4.40 13.59 -0.23
C ALA A 91 -3.36 14.36 0.59
N PHE A 92 -2.07 14.20 0.28
CA PHE A 92 -0.99 14.91 0.96
C PHE A 92 -1.06 16.42 0.73
N GLY A 93 -1.40 16.86 -0.48
CA GLY A 93 -1.65 18.26 -0.79
C GLY A 93 -2.77 18.86 0.05
N ARG A 94 -3.90 18.14 0.20
CA ARG A 94 -5.03 18.58 1.05
C ARG A 94 -4.62 18.71 2.53
N ILE A 95 -3.88 17.74 3.06
CA ILE A 95 -3.39 17.78 4.45
C ILE A 95 -2.47 18.99 4.68
N ASN A 96 -1.55 19.26 3.76
CA ASN A 96 -0.65 20.42 3.86
C ASN A 96 -1.38 21.77 3.75
N GLN A 97 -2.48 21.84 2.99
CA GLN A 97 -3.30 23.03 2.90
C GLN A 97 -4.13 23.28 4.16
N GLN A 98 -4.53 22.23 4.88
CA GLN A 98 -5.28 22.32 6.13
C GLN A 98 -4.39 22.67 7.34
N HIS A 99 -3.11 22.28 7.31
CA HIS A 99 -2.11 22.68 8.30
C HIS A 99 -0.91 23.36 7.63
N PRO A 100 -1.06 24.60 7.12
CA PRO A 100 0.10 25.38 6.74
C PRO A 100 0.89 25.60 8.02
N LYS A 101 2.06 24.96 8.12
CA LYS A 101 2.97 25.16 9.25
C LYS A 101 3.06 26.66 9.53
N ASN A 102 2.84 27.01 10.79
CA ASN A 102 2.84 28.36 11.35
C ASN A 102 4.25 28.99 11.32
N ILE A 103 4.88 28.99 10.14
CA ILE A 103 6.28 29.40 9.92
C ILE A 103 6.41 30.93 9.99
N LYS A 104 5.31 31.68 9.92
CA LYS A 104 5.31 33.15 10.04
C LYS A 104 5.45 33.65 11.49
N HIS A 105 5.27 32.81 12.50
CA HIS A 105 5.39 33.25 13.90
C HIS A 105 6.84 33.27 14.40
N SER A 106 7.70 32.36 13.90
CA SER A 106 9.11 32.30 14.32
C SER A 106 9.98 33.40 13.71
N SER A 107 9.69 33.86 12.48
CA SER A 107 10.42 34.97 11.84
C SER A 107 10.13 36.32 12.52
N ASN A 108 8.87 36.58 12.87
CA ASN A 108 8.47 37.80 13.58
C ASN A 108 9.06 37.92 15.00
N ILE A 109 9.24 36.78 15.70
CA ILE A 109 9.83 36.78 17.05
C ILE A 109 11.33 37.09 16.99
N ASN A 110 12.05 36.59 15.99
CA ASN A 110 13.48 36.87 15.83
C ASN A 110 13.75 38.32 15.43
N GLU A 111 12.93 38.91 14.54
CA GLU A 111 13.04 40.32 14.17
C GLU A 111 12.76 41.26 15.36
N ARG A 112 11.75 40.95 16.17
CA ARG A 112 11.44 41.71 17.40
C ARG A 112 12.57 41.64 18.42
N LYS A 113 13.18 40.47 18.62
CA LYS A 113 14.33 40.31 19.53
C LYS A 113 15.53 41.12 19.05
N HIS A 114 15.81 41.14 17.75
CA HIS A 114 16.93 41.89 17.19
C HIS A 114 16.74 43.41 17.34
N HIS A 115 15.52 43.92 17.14
CA HIS A 115 15.19 45.33 17.33
C HIS A 115 15.28 45.75 18.81
N GLN A 116 14.82 44.90 19.73
CA GLN A 116 14.87 45.17 21.17
C GLN A 116 16.32 45.17 21.69
N GLN A 117 17.17 44.32 21.15
CA GLN A 117 18.60 44.26 21.51
C GLN A 117 19.38 45.48 21.00
N GLN A 118 19.05 45.99 19.80
CA GLN A 118 19.63 47.24 19.29
C GLN A 118 19.20 48.46 20.12
N GLN A 119 17.94 48.53 20.55
CA GLN A 119 17.48 49.62 21.42
C GLN A 119 18.18 49.62 22.79
N GLN A 120 18.41 48.43 23.37
CA GLN A 120 19.15 48.32 24.64
C GLN A 120 20.63 48.71 24.50
N GLN A 121 21.26 48.44 23.35
CA GLN A 121 22.64 48.87 23.09
C GLN A 121 22.73 50.39 22.93
N GLN A 122 21.80 51.02 22.21
CA GLN A 122 21.77 52.47 22.06
C GLN A 122 21.57 53.20 23.39
N GLN A 123 20.69 52.69 24.26
CA GLN A 123 20.50 53.27 25.60
C GLN A 123 21.76 53.16 26.48
N LYS A 124 22.50 52.06 26.39
CA LYS A 124 23.78 51.92 27.13
C LYS A 124 24.86 52.86 26.62
N THR A 125 24.95 53.11 25.31
CA THR A 125 25.95 54.05 24.76
C THR A 125 25.67 55.50 25.19
N ILE A 126 24.40 55.89 25.28
CA ILE A 126 24.02 57.25 25.71
C ILE A 126 24.36 57.49 27.19
N LEU A 127 24.25 56.47 28.04
CA LEU A 127 24.59 56.54 29.47
C LEU A 127 26.09 56.58 29.76
N ILE A 128 26.95 56.13 28.84
CA ILE A 128 28.42 56.15 29.01
C ILE A 128 29.01 57.48 28.50
N GLY A 129 28.31 58.21 27.62
CA GLY A 129 28.75 59.52 27.09
C GLY A 129 28.32 60.75 27.91
N ALA A 130 27.67 60.55 29.06
CA ALA A 130 27.16 61.62 29.94
C ALA A 130 27.89 61.72 31.29
N ALA A 131 29.08 61.12 31.41
CA ALA A 131 29.96 61.19 32.57
C ALA A 131 31.22 62.00 32.25
#